data_AF-A0A0G1PEC9-F1
#
_entry.id   AF-A0A0G1PEC9-F1
#
_cell.length_a   1.000
_cell.length_b   1.000
_cell.length_c   1.000
_cell.angle_alpha   90.00
_cell.angle_beta   90.00
_cell.angle_gamma   90.00
#
_symmetry.space_group_name_H-M   'P 1'
#
loop_
_entity.id
_entity.type
_entity.pdbx_description
1 polymer ?
#
loop_
_entity_poly.entity_id
_entity_poly.type
_entity_poly.pdbx_seq_one_letter_code
_entity_poly.pdbx_strand_id
1 'polypeptide(L)'
;MRIYAAKAAEILYARCQEFKGLTPQEICKQQNITFMLSNDLMPDKGQIVWTPPPVSYLITVSAFDKKLRSDFIAYNELAHYFLLQKHIPAPLGSEEYWITEAWCNNFTLAMMLACFGVDIMPRDNLPEFFNIGAELTDGNAIDAAIVKRLKKYLEGREISPELEEFCNTFQKNSSK
;
A
#
# COMPACT_ATOMS: atom_id res chain seq x y z
N MET A 1 -11.12 18.34 -2.41
CA MET A 1 -10.88 16.93 -2.03
C MET A 1 -11.57 15.90 -2.92
N ARG A 2 -12.91 15.92 -3.13
CA ARG A 2 -13.60 14.90 -3.97
C ARG A 2 -13.03 14.71 -5.38
N ILE A 3 -12.56 15.79 -6.03
CA ILE A 3 -11.93 15.74 -7.36
C ILE A 3 -10.59 14.97 -7.33
N TYR A 4 -9.78 15.16 -6.28
CA TYR A 4 -8.53 14.40 -6.12
C TYR A 4 -8.78 12.95 -5.75
N ALA A 5 -9.84 12.65 -4.98
CA ALA A 5 -10.20 11.29 -4.59
C ALA A 5 -10.55 10.40 -5.79
N ALA A 6 -11.42 10.87 -6.70
CA ALA A 6 -11.77 10.13 -7.90
C ALA A 6 -10.54 9.90 -8.80
N LYS A 7 -9.72 10.93 -8.98
CA LYS A 7 -8.49 10.85 -9.77
C LYS A 7 -7.45 9.89 -9.16
N ALA A 8 -7.25 9.94 -7.84
CA ALA A 8 -6.36 9.03 -7.13
C ALA A 8 -6.84 7.58 -7.24
N ALA A 9 -8.14 7.33 -7.05
CA ALA A 9 -8.75 6.02 -7.21
C ALA A 9 -8.57 5.47 -8.64
N GLU A 10 -8.78 6.29 -9.66
CA GLU A 10 -8.55 5.91 -11.06
C GLU A 10 -7.08 5.56 -11.34
N ILE A 11 -6.14 6.38 -10.86
CA ILE A 11 -4.70 6.14 -11.03
C ILE A 11 -4.31 4.83 -10.36
N LEU A 12 -4.65 4.68 -9.08
CA LEU A 12 -4.26 3.51 -8.30
C LEU A 12 -4.92 2.23 -8.83
N TYR A 13 -6.18 2.29 -9.25
CA TYR A 13 -6.85 1.16 -9.90
C TYR A 13 -6.13 0.75 -11.20
N ALA A 14 -5.83 1.72 -12.07
CA ALA A 14 -5.14 1.43 -13.33
C ALA A 14 -3.78 0.77 -13.08
N ARG A 15 -3.02 1.25 -12.08
CA ARG A 15 -1.75 0.64 -11.67
C ARG A 15 -1.93 -0.75 -11.05
N CYS A 16 -2.98 -0.98 -10.27
CA CYS A 16 -3.30 -2.32 -9.78
C CYS A 16 -3.57 -3.31 -10.93
N GLN A 17 -4.29 -2.88 -11.97
CA GLN A 17 -4.54 -3.72 -13.15
C GLN A 17 -3.26 -3.99 -13.94
N GLU A 18 -2.42 -2.97 -14.11
CA GLU A 18 -1.15 -3.06 -14.84
C GLU A 18 -0.15 -4.02 -14.17
N PHE A 19 -0.02 -3.96 -12.85
CA PHE A 19 1.01 -4.70 -12.10
C PHE A 19 0.46 -5.90 -11.32
N LYS A 20 -0.78 -6.31 -11.59
CA LYS A 20 -1.47 -7.37 -10.85
C LYS A 20 -0.59 -8.62 -10.72
N GLY A 21 -0.34 -9.04 -9.48
CA GLY A 21 0.43 -10.25 -9.16
C GLY A 21 1.96 -10.09 -9.18
N LEU A 22 2.49 -8.93 -9.59
CA LEU A 22 3.92 -8.64 -9.54
C LEU A 22 4.33 -8.14 -8.17
N THR A 23 5.49 -8.60 -7.68
CA THR A 23 6.11 -8.16 -6.42
C THR A 23 6.58 -6.69 -6.48
N PRO A 24 6.78 -6.02 -5.33
CA PRO A 24 7.26 -4.65 -5.31
C PRO A 24 8.60 -4.46 -6.03
N GLN A 25 9.50 -5.43 -5.92
CA GLN A 25 10.83 -5.38 -6.55
C GLN A 25 10.73 -5.50 -8.08
N GLU A 26 9.81 -6.32 -8.59
CA GLU A 26 9.53 -6.42 -10.02
C GLU A 26 8.96 -5.11 -10.58
N ILE A 27 8.02 -4.49 -9.85
CA ILE A 27 7.46 -3.19 -10.23
C ILE A 27 8.54 -2.11 -10.21
N CYS A 28 9.35 -2.05 -9.14
CA CYS A 28 10.47 -1.11 -9.05
C CYS A 28 11.41 -1.22 -10.26
N LYS A 29 11.77 -2.46 -10.63
CA LYS A 29 12.60 -2.73 -11.82
C LYS A 29 11.95 -2.21 -13.11
N GLN A 30 10.65 -2.45 -13.31
CA GLN A 30 9.93 -1.98 -14.51
C GLN A 30 9.81 -0.45 -14.55
N GLN A 31 9.69 0.20 -13.40
CA GLN A 31 9.54 1.65 -13.28
C GLN A 31 10.88 2.41 -13.13
N ASN A 32 12.01 1.70 -13.25
CA ASN A 32 13.35 2.26 -13.02
C ASN A 32 13.48 2.97 -11.66
N ILE A 33 12.92 2.34 -10.62
CA ILE A 33 13.00 2.75 -9.22
C ILE A 33 14.03 1.84 -8.54
N THR A 34 14.94 2.43 -7.76
CA THR A 34 15.86 1.65 -6.95
C THR A 34 15.11 1.14 -5.71
N PHE A 35 15.23 -0.15 -5.39
CA PHE A 35 14.68 -0.74 -4.17
C PHE A 35 15.82 -1.11 -3.23
N MET A 36 15.70 -0.77 -1.95
CA MET A 36 16.73 -1.04 -0.94
C MET A 36 16.13 -1.48 0.39
N LEU A 37 16.75 -2.48 1.02
CA LEU A 37 16.55 -2.76 2.44
C LEU A 37 17.62 -2.01 3.24
N SER A 38 17.21 -1.25 4.25
CA SER A 38 18.12 -0.42 5.06
C SER A 38 18.03 -0.77 6.54
N ASN A 39 19.20 -0.84 7.19
CA ASN A 39 19.32 -0.97 8.65
C ASN A 39 19.15 0.38 9.37
N ASP A 40 19.08 1.49 8.63
CA ASP A 40 18.96 2.85 9.19
C ASP A 40 17.49 3.24 9.43
N LEU A 41 16.55 2.45 8.90
CA LEU A 41 15.12 2.64 9.14
C LEU A 41 14.66 1.82 10.34
N MET A 42 13.92 2.46 11.24
CA MET A 42 13.18 1.75 12.29
C MET A 42 12.25 0.68 11.68
N PRO A 43 11.92 -0.39 12.42
CA PRO A 43 10.92 -1.37 11.98
C PRO A 43 9.60 -0.69 11.58
N ASP A 44 8.87 -1.31 10.66
CA ASP A 44 7.61 -0.82 10.12
C ASP A 44 7.70 0.54 9.40
N LYS A 45 8.91 0.94 8.95
CA LYS A 45 9.13 2.17 8.20
C LYS A 45 9.58 1.90 6.77
N GLY A 46 8.99 2.67 5.87
CA GLY A 46 9.43 2.86 4.49
C GLY A 46 9.61 4.34 4.22
N GLN A 47 10.28 4.63 3.11
CA GLN A 47 10.24 5.94 2.50
C GLN A 47 10.50 5.83 1.01
N ILE A 48 9.84 6.71 0.25
CA ILE A 48 10.23 7.03 -1.10
C ILE A 48 10.91 8.41 -1.17
N VAL A 49 12.09 8.44 -1.79
CA VAL A 49 12.85 9.67 -1.99
C VAL A 49 13.27 9.82 -3.44
N TRP A 50 13.32 11.07 -3.90
CA TRP A 50 13.90 11.41 -5.19
C TRP A 50 15.39 11.64 -5.03
N THR A 51 16.22 10.87 -5.75
CA THR A 51 17.68 10.95 -5.64
C THR A 51 18.29 11.75 -6.80
N PRO A 52 19.26 12.64 -6.51
CA PRO A 52 20.03 13.36 -7.52
C PRO A 52 20.94 12.41 -8.34
N PRO A 53 21.54 12.88 -9.46
CA PRO A 53 21.88 12.07 -10.63
C PRO A 53 22.65 10.75 -10.39
N PRO A 54 22.27 9.66 -11.09
CA PRO A 54 21.21 9.58 -12.10
C PRO A 54 19.82 9.73 -11.45
N VAL A 55 19.00 10.61 -12.04
CA VAL A 55 17.70 11.00 -11.48
C VAL A 55 16.80 9.77 -11.42
N SER A 56 16.55 9.27 -10.22
CA SER A 56 15.70 8.12 -10.00
C SER A 56 14.96 8.25 -8.67
N TYR A 57 13.87 7.50 -8.54
CA TYR A 57 13.26 7.33 -7.23
C TYR A 57 13.94 6.15 -6.53
N LEU A 58 14.10 6.28 -5.22
CA LEU A 58 14.59 5.23 -4.33
C LEU A 58 13.49 4.93 -3.32
N ILE A 59 13.04 3.68 -3.28
CA ILE A 59 12.21 3.14 -2.22
C ILE A 59 13.12 2.38 -1.26
N THR A 60 13.11 2.79 0.00
CA THR A 60 13.87 2.15 1.07
C THR A 60 12.89 1.61 2.11
N VAL A 61 13.08 0.36 2.51
CA VAL A 61 12.28 -0.32 3.53
C VAL A 61 13.19 -0.84 4.64
N SER A 62 12.71 -0.93 5.87
CA SER A 62 13.49 -1.49 6.97
C SER A 62 13.93 -2.93 6.70
N ALA A 63 15.20 -3.22 6.96
CA ALA A 63 15.77 -4.57 6.87
C ALA A 63 15.39 -5.47 8.07
N PHE A 64 14.79 -4.90 9.12
CA PHE A 64 14.35 -5.64 10.31
C PHE A 64 12.98 -6.31 10.13
N ASP A 65 12.23 -5.89 9.12
CA ASP A 65 10.88 -6.38 8.87
C ASP A 65 10.90 -7.76 8.20
N LYS A 66 9.89 -8.58 8.51
CA LYS A 66 9.66 -9.83 7.79
C LYS A 66 9.28 -9.53 6.34
N LYS A 67 9.63 -10.43 5.41
CA LYS A 67 9.39 -10.25 3.97
C LYS A 67 8.00 -9.71 3.62
N LEU A 68 6.93 -10.32 4.12
CA LEU A 68 5.55 -9.88 3.82
C LEU A 68 5.22 -8.47 4.35
N ARG A 69 5.81 -8.08 5.48
CA ARG A 69 5.67 -6.72 6.01
C ARG A 69 6.49 -5.73 5.17
N SER A 70 7.71 -6.09 4.80
CA SER A 70 8.53 -5.29 3.89
C SER A 70 7.84 -5.08 2.54
N ASP A 71 7.22 -6.14 1.99
CA ASP A 71 6.49 -6.06 0.72
C ASP A 71 5.25 -5.16 0.85
N PHE A 72 4.51 -5.26 1.96
CA PHE A 72 3.39 -4.35 2.26
C PHE A 72 3.82 -2.88 2.27
N ILE A 73 4.90 -2.57 3.00
CA ILE A 73 5.46 -1.22 3.07
C ILE A 73 5.89 -0.74 1.68
N ALA A 74 6.59 -1.59 0.93
CA ALA A 74 7.06 -1.26 -0.42
C ALA A 74 5.92 -0.95 -1.39
N TYR A 75 4.81 -1.70 -1.36
CA TYR A 75 3.63 -1.38 -2.15
C TYR A 75 2.97 -0.06 -1.74
N ASN A 76 2.98 0.27 -0.45
CA ASN A 76 2.44 1.54 0.03
C ASN A 76 3.28 2.71 -0.54
N GLU A 77 4.62 2.62 -0.48
CA GLU A 77 5.53 3.61 -1.07
C GLU A 77 5.38 3.70 -2.62
N LEU A 78 5.12 2.58 -3.30
CA LEU A 78 4.78 2.56 -4.73
C LEU A 78 3.45 3.29 -5.01
N ALA A 79 2.46 3.17 -4.15
CA ALA A 79 1.22 3.95 -4.29
C ALA A 79 1.49 5.46 -4.19
N HIS A 80 2.30 5.87 -3.21
CA HIS A 80 2.76 7.26 -3.09
C HIS A 80 3.49 7.72 -4.35
N TYR A 81 4.42 6.91 -4.88
CA TYR A 81 5.11 7.18 -6.15
C TYR A 81 4.12 7.49 -7.28
N PHE A 82 3.12 6.64 -7.50
CA PHE A 82 2.17 6.81 -8.60
C PHE A 82 1.30 8.07 -8.47
N LEU A 83 0.92 8.43 -7.24
CA LEU A 83 0.19 9.67 -6.97
C LEU A 83 1.08 10.90 -7.17
N LEU A 84 2.34 10.85 -6.71
CA LEU A 84 3.34 11.91 -6.90
C LEU A 84 3.61 12.20 -8.38
N GLN A 85 3.70 11.16 -9.23
CA GLN A 85 3.84 11.31 -10.69
C GLN A 85 2.71 12.11 -11.34
N LYS A 86 1.54 12.20 -10.70
CA LYS A 86 0.37 12.92 -11.20
C LYS A 86 0.07 14.21 -10.42
N HIS A 87 1.04 14.67 -9.64
CA HIS A 87 0.96 15.88 -8.82
C HIS A 87 -0.22 15.87 -7.84
N ILE A 88 -0.52 14.72 -7.25
CA ILE A 88 -1.48 14.61 -6.14
C ILE A 88 -0.66 14.70 -4.85
N PRO A 89 -0.67 15.85 -4.14
CA PRO A 89 0.14 16.04 -2.95
C PRO A 89 -0.47 15.36 -1.73
N ALA A 90 0.39 14.93 -0.80
CA ALA A 90 0.01 14.45 0.53
C ALA A 90 0.87 15.17 1.59
N PRO A 91 0.55 16.41 1.98
CA PRO A 91 1.38 17.16 2.91
C PRO A 91 1.33 16.52 4.29
N LEU A 92 2.48 16.00 4.76
CA LEU A 92 2.59 15.26 6.02
C LEU A 92 1.88 15.99 7.19
N GLY A 93 1.05 15.25 7.92
CA GLY A 93 0.32 15.78 9.09
C GLY A 93 -0.96 16.56 8.80
N SER A 94 -1.36 16.68 7.53
CA SER A 94 -2.68 17.22 7.14
C SER A 94 -3.79 16.16 7.14
N GLU A 95 -5.06 16.59 7.10
CA GLU A 95 -6.19 15.67 6.86
C GLU A 95 -6.06 14.99 5.49
N GLU A 96 -5.61 15.74 4.48
CA GLU A 96 -5.35 15.24 3.13
C GLU A 96 -4.29 14.14 3.08
N TYR A 97 -3.30 14.19 3.98
CA TYR A 97 -2.30 13.16 4.12
C TYR A 97 -2.93 11.84 4.56
N TRP A 98 -3.74 11.85 5.62
CA TRP A 98 -4.39 10.63 6.12
C TRP A 98 -5.37 10.03 5.12
N ILE A 99 -6.07 10.86 4.36
CA ILE A 99 -6.91 10.42 3.25
C ILE A 99 -6.06 9.75 2.15
N THR A 100 -4.90 10.33 1.80
CA THR A 100 -4.00 9.76 0.80
C THR A 100 -3.40 8.44 1.28
N GLU A 101 -2.97 8.36 2.53
CA GLU A 101 -2.51 7.13 3.17
C GLU A 101 -3.57 6.03 3.13
N ALA A 102 -4.85 6.37 3.34
CA ALA A 102 -5.94 5.41 3.22
C ALA A 102 -6.06 4.84 1.79
N TRP A 103 -5.87 5.68 0.76
CA TRP A 103 -5.84 5.25 -0.64
C TRP A 103 -4.65 4.34 -0.93
N CYS A 104 -3.46 4.72 -0.47
CA CYS A 104 -2.24 3.93 -0.61
C CYS A 104 -2.39 2.55 0.07
N ASN A 105 -2.96 2.50 1.26
CA ASN A 105 -3.24 1.25 1.96
C ASN A 105 -4.24 0.35 1.21
N ASN A 106 -5.26 0.92 0.57
CA ASN A 106 -6.19 0.14 -0.26
C ASN A 106 -5.51 -0.43 -1.51
N PHE A 107 -4.66 0.36 -2.16
CA PHE A 107 -3.79 -0.13 -3.24
C PHE A 107 -2.92 -1.29 -2.77
N THR A 108 -2.23 -1.12 -1.64
CA THR A 108 -1.35 -2.16 -1.08
C THR A 108 -2.09 -3.46 -0.80
N LEU A 109 -3.29 -3.39 -0.19
CA LEU A 109 -4.09 -4.57 0.08
C LEU A 109 -4.51 -5.28 -1.21
N ALA A 110 -4.92 -4.53 -2.23
CA ALA A 110 -5.27 -5.09 -3.53
C ALA A 110 -4.09 -5.81 -4.18
N MET A 111 -2.90 -5.20 -4.14
CA MET A 111 -1.67 -5.78 -4.70
C MET A 111 -1.21 -7.03 -3.94
N MET A 112 -1.18 -6.98 -2.60
CA MET A 112 -0.82 -8.12 -1.77
C MET A 112 -1.76 -9.30 -2.03
N LEU A 113 -3.08 -9.08 -2.01
CA LEU A 113 -4.06 -10.14 -2.23
C LEU A 113 -4.03 -10.68 -3.66
N ALA A 114 -3.74 -9.85 -4.66
CA ALA A 114 -3.56 -10.30 -6.03
C ALA A 114 -2.39 -11.28 -6.18
N CYS A 115 -1.31 -11.13 -5.41
CA CYS A 115 -0.22 -12.13 -5.37
C CYS A 115 -0.66 -13.49 -4.83
N PHE A 116 -1.73 -13.54 -4.03
CA PHE A 116 -2.38 -14.78 -3.56
C PHE A 116 -3.55 -15.21 -4.45
N GLY A 117 -3.71 -14.64 -5.64
CA GLY A 117 -4.80 -14.97 -6.55
C GLY A 117 -6.17 -14.45 -6.11
N VAL A 118 -6.22 -13.58 -5.09
CA VAL A 118 -7.47 -12.99 -4.59
C VAL A 118 -7.67 -11.63 -5.25
N ASP A 119 -8.67 -11.53 -6.14
CA ASP A 119 -9.10 -10.24 -6.67
C ASP A 119 -10.15 -9.61 -5.75
N ILE A 120 -9.88 -8.38 -5.30
CA ILE A 120 -10.73 -7.62 -4.39
C ILE A 120 -11.22 -6.31 -4.98
N MET A 121 -10.97 -6.04 -6.27
CA MET A 121 -11.33 -4.77 -6.90
C MET A 121 -12.63 -4.87 -7.71
N PRO A 122 -13.80 -4.49 -7.17
CA PRO A 122 -15.02 -4.40 -7.97
C PRO A 122 -14.93 -3.24 -8.96
N ARG A 123 -15.04 -3.53 -10.26
CA ARG A 123 -15.00 -2.52 -11.34
C ARG A 123 -16.10 -1.46 -11.20
N ASP A 124 -17.24 -1.85 -10.65
CA ASP A 124 -18.44 -1.01 -10.62
C ASP A 124 -18.45 0.01 -9.47
N ASN A 125 -17.44 0.01 -8.60
CA ASN A 125 -17.41 0.91 -7.44
C ASN A 125 -16.01 1.36 -6.98
N LEU A 126 -15.19 1.80 -7.94
CA LEU A 126 -13.82 2.27 -7.69
C LEU A 126 -13.72 3.40 -6.64
N PRO A 127 -14.56 4.45 -6.69
CA PRO A 127 -14.47 5.52 -5.70
C PRO A 127 -14.82 5.02 -4.30
N GLU A 128 -15.78 4.11 -4.13
CA GLU A 128 -16.10 3.56 -2.82
C GLU A 128 -14.98 2.65 -2.31
N PHE A 129 -14.38 1.81 -3.16
CA PHE A 129 -13.25 0.96 -2.77
C PHE A 129 -12.07 1.76 -2.21
N PHE A 130 -11.69 2.86 -2.87
CA PHE A 130 -10.62 3.73 -2.38
C PHE A 130 -11.10 4.69 -1.27
N ASN A 131 -12.38 5.07 -1.20
CA ASN A 131 -12.90 5.89 -0.10
C ASN A 131 -13.15 5.13 1.21
N ILE A 132 -13.25 3.79 1.19
CA ILE A 132 -13.32 2.96 2.41
C ILE A 132 -12.02 3.17 3.19
N GLY A 133 -12.05 4.02 4.21
CA GLY A 133 -10.88 4.36 5.00
C GLY A 133 -10.61 5.84 5.23
N ALA A 134 -11.34 6.75 4.58
CA ALA A 134 -11.27 8.18 4.89
C ALA A 134 -11.62 8.51 6.36
N GLU A 135 -12.19 7.55 7.09
CA GLU A 135 -12.48 7.64 8.52
C GLU A 135 -11.25 7.37 9.42
N LEU A 136 -10.10 6.97 8.86
CA LEU A 136 -8.84 6.77 9.60
C LEU A 136 -8.15 8.12 9.81
N THR A 137 -8.49 8.80 10.91
CA THR A 137 -7.95 10.11 11.27
C THR A 137 -6.69 10.05 12.13
N ASP A 138 -6.21 8.86 12.50
CA ASP A 138 -4.94 8.68 13.23
C ASP A 138 -4.14 7.46 12.75
N GLY A 139 -2.81 7.56 12.83
CA GLY A 139 -1.87 6.52 12.43
C GLY A 139 -1.75 5.34 13.40
N ASN A 140 -2.34 5.40 14.59
CA ASN A 140 -2.27 4.33 15.60
C ASN A 140 -3.26 3.19 15.31
N ALA A 141 -4.20 3.37 14.38
CA ALA A 141 -5.22 2.38 14.03
C ALA A 141 -4.99 1.67 12.67
N ILE A 142 -3.87 1.89 11.97
CA ILE A 142 -3.64 1.40 10.60
C ILE A 142 -3.66 -0.14 10.54
N ASP A 143 -2.91 -0.83 11.39
CA ASP A 143 -2.85 -2.29 11.41
C ASP A 143 -4.21 -2.91 11.75
N ALA A 144 -4.94 -2.35 12.74
CA ALA A 144 -6.28 -2.79 13.09
C ALA A 144 -7.29 -2.59 11.94
N ALA A 145 -7.18 -1.48 11.22
CA ALA A 145 -8.00 -1.19 10.05
C ALA A 145 -7.70 -2.15 8.89
N ILE A 146 -6.42 -2.46 8.65
CA ILE A 146 -5.98 -3.47 7.69
C ILE A 146 -6.59 -4.84 8.05
N VAL A 147 -6.48 -5.27 9.32
CA VAL A 147 -7.05 -6.54 9.79
C VAL A 147 -8.56 -6.57 9.57
N LYS A 148 -9.28 -5.49 9.91
CA LYS A 148 -10.74 -5.41 9.69
C LYS A 148 -11.09 -5.55 8.21
N ARG A 149 -10.32 -4.94 7.30
CA ARG A 149 -10.53 -5.04 5.85
C ARG A 149 -10.21 -6.43 5.32
N LEU A 150 -9.09 -7.02 5.74
CA LEU A 150 -8.72 -8.38 5.36
C LEU A 150 -9.81 -9.37 5.77
N LYS A 151 -10.34 -9.28 6.99
CA LYS A 151 -11.47 -10.11 7.44
C LYS A 151 -12.68 -9.97 6.52
N LYS A 152 -13.06 -8.75 6.14
CA LYS A 152 -14.18 -8.49 5.23
C LYS A 152 -13.94 -9.10 3.83
N TYR A 153 -12.73 -8.98 3.28
CA TYR A 153 -12.44 -9.48 1.94
C TYR A 153 -12.29 -11.01 1.87
N LEU A 154 -11.84 -11.61 2.96
CA LEU A 154 -11.61 -13.05 3.06
C LEU A 154 -12.80 -13.81 3.65
N GLU A 155 -13.87 -13.12 4.06
CA GLU A 155 -15.08 -13.75 4.60
C GLU A 155 -15.68 -14.76 3.60
N GLY A 156 -15.88 -15.99 4.06
CA GLY A 156 -16.43 -17.09 3.25
C GLY A 156 -15.48 -17.68 2.21
N ARG A 157 -14.18 -17.33 2.22
CA ARG A 157 -13.17 -17.87 1.31
C ARG A 157 -12.30 -18.93 2.00
N GLU A 158 -11.81 -19.89 1.23
CA GLU A 158 -10.71 -20.75 1.65
C GLU A 158 -9.41 -19.94 1.68
N ILE A 159 -8.69 -20.00 2.80
CA ILE A 159 -7.49 -19.19 3.06
C ILE A 159 -6.28 -20.12 3.01
N SER A 160 -5.30 -19.80 2.15
CA SER A 160 -4.05 -20.56 2.11
C SER A 160 -3.19 -20.28 3.36
N PRO A 161 -2.32 -21.21 3.78
CA PRO A 161 -1.44 -21.01 4.95
C PRO A 161 -0.59 -19.73 4.86
N GLU A 162 -0.12 -19.36 3.66
CA GLU A 162 0.68 -18.16 3.43
C GLU A 162 -0.15 -16.88 3.58
N LEU A 163 -1.41 -16.90 3.13
CA LEU A 163 -2.35 -15.79 3.30
C LEU A 163 -2.78 -15.65 4.77
N GLU A 164 -2.88 -16.75 5.51
CA GLU A 164 -3.09 -16.74 6.94
C GLU A 164 -1.88 -16.15 7.69
N GLU A 165 -0.65 -16.51 7.31
CA GLU A 165 0.57 -15.89 7.85
C GLU A 165 0.63 -14.39 7.58
N PHE A 166 0.26 -13.95 6.37
CA PHE A 166 0.12 -12.54 6.04
C PHE A 166 -0.86 -11.84 6.99
N CYS A 167 -2.07 -12.38 7.18
CA CYS A 167 -3.05 -11.82 8.10
C CYS A 167 -2.52 -11.74 9.54
N ASN A 168 -1.81 -12.78 9.98
CA ASN A 168 -1.23 -12.86 11.33
C ASN A 168 -0.11 -11.84 11.57
N THR A 169 0.53 -11.35 10.50
CA THR A 169 1.58 -10.31 10.58
C THR A 169 1.02 -8.99 11.12
N PHE A 170 -0.23 -8.65 10.80
CA PHE A 170 -0.89 -7.41 11.28
C PHE A 170 -1.63 -7.61 12.62
N GLN A 171 -2.09 -8.83 12.92
CA GLN A 171 -2.81 -9.12 14.17
C GLN A 171 -1.92 -9.02 15.42
N LYS A 172 -0.64 -9.41 15.34
CA LYS A 172 0.26 -9.38 16.51
C LYS A 172 0.62 -7.97 16.98
N ASN A 173 0.57 -6.99 16.08
CA ASN A 173 0.87 -5.59 16.39
C ASN A 173 -0.35 -4.81 16.91
N SER A 174 -1.57 -5.33 16.70
CA SER A 174 -2.82 -4.69 17.13
C SER A 174 -3.18 -4.96 18.61
N SER A 175 -2.41 -5.79 19.31
CA SER A 175 -2.68 -6.27 20.67
C SER A 175 -1.76 -5.65 21.74
N LYS A 176 -1.02 -4.59 21.40
CA LYS A 176 -0.20 -3.78 22.32
C LYS A 176 -0.80 -2.40 22.47
#